data_AF-A0AAD9KAI0-F1
#
_entry.id   AF-A0AAD9KAI0-F1
#
_cell.length_a   1.000
_cell.length_b   1.000
_cell.length_c   1.000
_cell.angle_alpha   90.00
_cell.angle_beta   90.00
_cell.angle_gamma   90.00
#
_symmetry.space_group_name_H-M   'P 1'
#
loop_
_entity.id
_entity.type
_entity.pdbx_description
1 polymer ?
#
loop_
_entity_poly.entity_id
_entity_poly.type
_entity_poly.pdbx_seq_one_letter_code
_entity_poly.pdbx_strand_id
1 'polypeptide(L)'
;MCNSSSSSHDDDDYDDDDDDIRPEEVLDARVPDYYTVIKNPMDLQSVENKCVSEQYKDPQLFIDDIALMLSNSYVYNKPDSVVGKCTKPLENHFIKLIRRHLPECTYPRLPSSDGSAMNGTMSSESDGHDVSVSVEMFDHDYFSTRIAR
;
A
#
# COMPACT_ATOMS: atom_id res chain seq x y z
N MET A 1 -8.86 -57.38 46.37
CA MET A 1 -8.94 -55.98 46.83
C MET A 1 -8.59 -55.10 45.65
N CYS A 2 -9.57 -54.56 44.93
CA CYS A 2 -9.36 -53.46 44.00
C CYS A 2 -9.73 -52.18 44.75
N ASN A 3 -8.79 -51.26 44.90
CA ASN A 3 -9.05 -49.95 45.48
C ASN A 3 -9.59 -49.03 44.39
N SER A 4 -10.78 -48.49 44.66
CA SER A 4 -11.38 -47.35 43.98
C SER A 4 -10.86 -46.06 44.63
N SER A 5 -10.53 -45.07 43.81
CA SER A 5 -10.65 -43.61 44.02
C SER A 5 -10.14 -42.94 42.71
N SER A 6 -11.02 -42.43 41.83
CA SER A 6 -11.49 -41.03 41.77
C SER A 6 -10.31 -40.05 41.56
N SER A 7 -10.07 -39.45 40.38
CA SER A 7 -10.87 -38.47 39.63
C SER A 7 -10.12 -37.14 39.59
N SER A 8 -9.47 -36.87 38.46
CA SER A 8 -9.13 -35.56 37.86
C SER A 8 -8.70 -35.94 36.45
N HIS A 9 -9.52 -35.86 35.39
CA HIS A 9 -9.98 -34.63 34.76
C HIS A 9 -8.95 -33.51 34.91
N ASP A 10 -7.75 -33.81 34.41
CA ASP A 10 -6.88 -32.78 33.85
C ASP A 10 -7.37 -32.59 32.41
N ASP A 11 -8.49 -31.86 32.31
CA ASP A 11 -8.80 -31.07 31.13
C ASP A 11 -7.73 -29.99 31.05
N ASP A 12 -6.54 -30.35 30.57
CA ASP A 12 -5.66 -29.37 29.95
C ASP A 12 -6.25 -29.10 28.56
N ASP A 13 -7.39 -28.43 28.62
CA ASP A 13 -8.02 -27.63 27.60
C ASP A 13 -7.02 -26.53 27.22
N TYR A 14 -5.96 -26.91 26.49
CA TYR A 14 -5.30 -25.97 25.61
C TYR A 14 -6.27 -25.73 24.45
N ASP A 15 -7.36 -25.03 24.75
CA ASP A 15 -8.12 -24.16 23.86
C ASP A 15 -7.19 -22.99 23.45
N ASP A 16 -6.06 -23.34 22.85
CA ASP A 16 -5.24 -22.44 22.06
C ASP A 16 -5.47 -22.90 20.61
N ASP A 17 -6.74 -22.88 20.20
CA ASP A 17 -7.10 -22.79 18.79
C ASP A 17 -6.46 -21.47 18.32
N ASP A 18 -5.36 -21.55 17.58
CA ASP A 18 -4.66 -20.41 16.99
C ASP A 18 -5.47 -19.74 15.85
N ASP A 19 -6.80 -19.91 15.88
CA ASP A 19 -7.69 -19.86 14.73
C ASP A 19 -8.46 -18.55 14.56
N ASP A 20 -8.21 -17.51 15.37
CA ASP A 20 -8.91 -16.22 15.16
C ASP A 20 -8.08 -14.96 15.42
N ILE A 21 -6.77 -15.01 15.14
CA ILE A 21 -6.07 -13.75 14.89
C ILE A 21 -6.45 -13.27 13.49
N ARG A 22 -7.50 -12.43 13.43
CA ARG A 22 -7.95 -11.81 12.18
C ARG A 22 -6.76 -11.08 11.53
N PRO A 23 -6.53 -11.23 10.21
CA PRO A 23 -5.40 -10.57 9.53
C PRO A 23 -5.32 -9.06 9.75
N GLU A 24 -6.47 -8.42 9.97
CA GLU A 24 -6.61 -6.99 10.29
C GLU A 24 -5.92 -6.62 11.62
N GLU A 25 -5.96 -7.48 12.65
CA GLU A 25 -5.37 -7.23 13.96
C GLU A 25 -3.84 -7.37 13.97
N VAL A 26 -3.30 -8.27 13.14
CA VAL A 26 -1.83 -8.45 12.99
C VAL A 26 -1.19 -7.24 12.30
N LEU A 27 -1.95 -6.55 11.44
CA LEU A 27 -1.46 -5.41 10.66
C LEU A 27 -1.37 -4.14 11.51
N ASP A 28 -2.38 -3.87 12.34
CA ASP A 28 -2.36 -2.74 13.29
C ASP A 28 -1.15 -2.82 14.24
N ALA A 29 -0.72 -4.04 14.60
CA ALA A 29 0.48 -4.22 15.43
C ALA A 29 1.80 -3.84 14.72
N ARG A 30 1.86 -3.89 13.38
CA ARG A 30 3.09 -3.63 12.61
C ARG A 30 3.29 -2.16 12.23
N VAL A 31 2.20 -1.41 12.10
CA VAL A 31 2.19 0.02 11.73
C VAL A 31 1.26 0.83 12.66
N PRO A 32 1.50 0.80 13.98
CA PRO A 32 0.51 1.23 14.99
C PRO A 32 0.18 2.74 14.94
N ASP A 33 1.03 3.55 14.32
CA ASP A 33 0.84 4.99 14.19
C ASP A 33 0.35 5.41 12.79
N TYR A 34 0.09 4.48 11.87
CA TYR A 34 -0.22 4.81 10.47
C TYR A 34 -1.42 5.74 10.34
N TYR A 35 -2.57 5.38 10.91
CA TYR A 35 -3.78 6.22 10.89
C TYR A 35 -3.66 7.51 11.74
N THR A 36 -2.62 7.61 12.58
CA THR A 36 -2.32 8.86 13.30
C THR A 36 -1.50 9.83 12.45
N VAL A 37 -0.62 9.31 11.58
CA VAL A 37 0.22 10.10 10.67
C VAL A 37 -0.54 10.42 9.39
N ILE A 38 -1.14 9.41 8.77
CA ILE A 38 -1.88 9.50 7.51
C ILE A 38 -3.36 9.76 7.77
N LYS A 39 -3.87 10.86 7.22
CA LYS A 39 -5.24 11.32 7.46
C LYS A 39 -6.27 10.78 6.48
N ASN A 40 -5.84 10.49 5.26
CA ASN A 40 -6.68 9.95 4.21
C ASN A 40 -6.00 8.68 3.67
N PRO A 41 -6.18 7.53 4.34
CA PRO A 41 -5.58 6.27 3.90
C PRO A 41 -6.15 5.88 2.53
N MET A 42 -5.32 5.24 1.71
CA MET A 42 -5.68 4.75 0.39
C MET A 42 -4.68 3.69 -0.03
N ASP A 43 -5.16 2.58 -0.56
CA ASP A 43 -4.38 1.40 -0.95
C ASP A 43 -4.90 0.80 -2.25
N LEU A 44 -4.12 -0.09 -2.87
CA LEU A 44 -4.49 -0.70 -4.15
C LEU A 44 -5.75 -1.55 -4.09
N GLN A 45 -6.02 -2.27 -2.99
CA GLN A 45 -7.24 -3.06 -2.88
C GLN A 45 -8.47 -2.15 -2.81
N SER A 46 -8.39 -1.04 -2.07
CA SER A 46 -9.44 -0.02 -2.04
C SER A 46 -9.65 0.61 -3.42
N VAL A 47 -8.57 0.90 -4.16
CA VAL A 47 -8.66 1.43 -5.53
C VAL A 47 -9.30 0.40 -6.47
N GLU A 48 -8.89 -0.88 -6.39
CA GLU A 48 -9.47 -1.97 -7.18
C GLU A 48 -10.96 -2.12 -6.88
N ASN A 49 -11.34 -2.16 -5.60
CA ASN A 49 -12.74 -2.25 -5.18
C ASN A 49 -13.59 -1.11 -5.73
N LYS A 50 -13.07 0.13 -5.69
CA LYS A 50 -13.73 1.30 -6.27
C LYS A 50 -13.86 1.20 -7.79
N CYS A 51 -12.87 0.62 -8.47
CA CYS A 51 -12.91 0.38 -9.91
C CYS A 51 -13.96 -0.66 -10.30
N VAL A 52 -13.95 -1.83 -9.66
CA VAL A 52 -14.89 -2.93 -9.93
C VAL A 52 -16.32 -2.56 -9.55
N SER A 53 -16.48 -1.73 -8.52
CA SER A 53 -17.79 -1.19 -8.11
C SER A 53 -18.23 0.04 -8.91
N GLU A 54 -17.55 0.38 -10.01
CA GLU A 54 -17.87 1.51 -10.90
C GLU A 54 -17.99 2.87 -10.16
N GLN A 55 -17.23 3.07 -9.08
CA GLN A 55 -17.30 4.30 -8.28
C GLN A 55 -16.54 5.47 -8.93
N TYR A 56 -15.63 5.20 -9.87
CA TYR A 56 -14.92 6.23 -10.63
C TYR A 56 -15.75 6.68 -11.83
N LYS A 57 -16.37 7.85 -11.71
CA LYS A 57 -17.13 8.49 -12.81
C LYS A 57 -16.24 9.26 -13.78
N ASP A 58 -14.99 9.48 -13.39
CA ASP A 58 -13.98 10.25 -14.12
C ASP A 58 -12.62 9.56 -13.91
N PRO A 59 -11.85 9.27 -14.97
CA PRO A 59 -10.48 8.74 -14.86
C PRO A 59 -9.57 9.58 -13.96
N GLN A 60 -9.81 10.90 -13.84
CA GLN A 60 -9.04 11.76 -12.94
C GLN A 60 -9.19 11.33 -11.48
N LEU A 61 -10.38 10.87 -11.05
CA LEU A 61 -10.59 10.40 -9.67
C LEU A 61 -9.77 9.15 -9.34
N PHE A 62 -9.61 8.24 -10.31
CA PHE A 62 -8.73 7.07 -10.17
C PHE A 62 -7.25 7.49 -10.04
N ILE A 63 -6.83 8.45 -10.87
CA ILE A 63 -5.47 9.00 -10.82
C ILE A 63 -5.20 9.67 -9.47
N ASP A 64 -6.16 10.43 -8.95
CA ASP A 64 -6.05 11.13 -7.68
C ASP A 64 -5.90 10.17 -6.50
N ASP A 65 -6.61 9.04 -6.50
CA ASP A 65 -6.46 8.02 -5.44
C ASP A 65 -5.12 7.28 -5.51
N ILE A 66 -4.63 6.95 -6.71
CA ILE A 66 -3.28 6.38 -6.87
C ILE A 66 -2.22 7.39 -6.41
N ALA A 67 -2.41 8.68 -6.73
CA ALA A 67 -1.54 9.74 -6.26
C ALA A 67 -1.59 9.89 -4.74
N LEU A 68 -2.78 9.81 -4.12
CA LEU A 68 -2.94 9.84 -2.67
C LEU A 68 -2.22 8.67 -1.99
N MET A 69 -2.37 7.46 -2.51
CA MET A 69 -1.68 6.26 -2.04
C MET A 69 -0.15 6.44 -2.07
N LEU A 70 0.40 6.93 -3.19
CA LEU A 70 1.84 7.21 -3.33
C LEU A 70 2.30 8.36 -2.44
N SER A 71 1.49 9.40 -2.28
CA SER A 71 1.75 10.52 -1.36
C SER A 71 1.85 10.02 0.09
N ASN A 72 0.92 9.17 0.52
CA ASN A 72 0.94 8.57 1.84
C ASN A 72 2.20 7.72 2.03
N SER A 73 2.62 6.99 0.99
CA SER A 73 3.89 6.26 1.01
C SER A 73 5.09 7.17 1.26
N TYR A 74 5.16 8.34 0.60
CA TYR A 74 6.24 9.29 0.82
C TYR A 74 6.24 9.89 2.23
N VAL A 75 5.06 10.11 2.81
CA VAL A 75 4.93 10.70 4.15
C VAL A 75 5.29 9.68 5.23
N TYR A 76 4.86 8.43 5.09
CA TYR A 76 5.00 7.42 6.13
C TYR A 76 6.29 6.60 6.00
N ASN A 77 6.64 6.17 4.79
CA ASN A 77 7.76 5.25 4.58
C ASN A 77 9.08 6.00 4.47
N LYS A 78 10.11 5.52 5.19
CA LYS A 78 11.47 6.06 5.06
C LYS A 78 11.98 5.86 3.63
N PRO A 79 12.71 6.82 3.03
CA PRO A 79 13.20 6.72 1.66
C PRO A 79 14.10 5.51 1.39
N ASP A 80 14.80 5.01 2.42
CA ASP A 80 15.71 3.87 2.36
C ASP A 80 15.03 2.52 2.59
N SER A 81 13.78 2.51 3.04
CA SER A 81 12.96 1.31 3.15
C SER A 81 12.67 0.71 1.78
N VAL A 82 12.33 -0.58 1.74
CA VAL A 82 11.94 -1.27 0.49
C VAL A 82 10.78 -0.53 -0.19
N VAL A 83 9.77 -0.13 0.58
CA VAL A 83 8.60 0.59 0.08
C VAL A 83 8.97 1.97 -0.44
N GLY A 84 9.77 2.73 0.31
CA GLY A 84 10.26 4.06 -0.10
C GLY A 84 11.05 4.02 -1.42
N LYS A 85 11.94 3.03 -1.56
CA LYS A 85 12.74 2.81 -2.79
C LYS A 85 11.90 2.48 -4.01
N CYS A 86 10.79 1.76 -3.84
CA CYS A 86 9.90 1.37 -4.95
C CYS A 86 8.85 2.44 -5.31
N THR A 87 8.56 3.38 -4.40
CA THR A 87 7.51 4.40 -4.60
C THR A 87 7.80 5.30 -5.80
N LYS A 88 9.03 5.83 -5.94
CA LYS A 88 9.38 6.75 -7.04
C LYS A 88 9.42 6.08 -8.42
N PRO A 89 10.01 4.89 -8.60
CA PRO A 89 9.90 4.15 -9.86
C PRO A 89 8.45 3.89 -10.28
N LEU A 90 7.57 3.53 -9.33
CA LEU A 90 6.16 3.29 -9.61
C LEU A 90 5.43 4.57 -10.06
N GLU A 91 5.62 5.68 -9.33
CA GLU A 91 5.07 7.00 -9.71
C GLU A 91 5.46 7.35 -11.15
N ASN A 92 6.74 7.24 -11.49
CA ASN A 92 7.26 7.54 -12.81
C ASN A 92 6.65 6.64 -13.90
N HIS A 93 6.47 5.35 -13.61
CA HIS A 93 5.84 4.42 -14.54
C HIS A 93 4.36 4.80 -14.76
N PHE A 94 3.64 5.10 -13.69
CA PHE A 94 2.24 5.48 -13.76
C PHE A 94 2.03 6.79 -14.55
N ILE A 95 2.89 7.81 -14.33
CA ILE A 95 2.88 9.05 -15.12
C ILE A 95 3.07 8.76 -16.62
N LYS A 96 3.97 7.85 -16.99
CA LYS A 96 4.17 7.45 -18.40
C LYS A 96 2.91 6.81 -18.98
N LEU A 97 2.19 5.99 -18.20
CA LEU A 97 0.93 5.38 -18.64
C LEU A 97 -0.16 6.44 -18.84
N ILE A 98 -0.32 7.38 -17.91
CA ILE A 98 -1.28 8.50 -18.05
C ILE A 98 -1.00 9.27 -19.34
N ARG A 99 0.26 9.70 -19.56
CA ARG A 99 0.63 10.46 -20.76
C ARG A 99 0.36 9.71 -22.07
N ARG A 100 0.38 8.37 -22.04
CA ARG A 100 0.15 7.52 -23.22
C ARG A 100 -1.33 7.23 -23.46
N HIS A 101 -2.10 6.96 -22.40
CA HIS A 101 -3.45 6.40 -22.50
C HIS A 101 -4.55 7.37 -22.06
N LEU A 102 -4.22 8.37 -21.26
CA LEU A 102 -5.13 9.36 -20.70
C LEU A 102 -4.53 10.77 -20.85
N PRO A 103 -4.29 11.24 -22.09
CA PRO A 103 -3.59 12.51 -22.35
C PRO A 103 -4.34 13.74 -21.84
N GLU A 104 -5.65 13.63 -21.65
CA GLU A 104 -6.50 14.71 -21.09
C GLU A 104 -6.41 14.79 -19.56
N CYS A 105 -5.88 13.76 -18.90
CA CYS A 105 -5.75 13.73 -17.46
C CYS A 105 -4.40 14.26 -17.01
N THR A 106 -4.33 14.74 -15.77
CA THR A 106 -3.11 15.28 -15.18
C THR A 106 -2.72 14.50 -13.94
N TYR A 107 -1.42 14.30 -13.74
CA TYR A 107 -0.90 13.71 -12.52
C TYR A 107 -0.47 14.82 -11.56
N PRO A 108 -0.96 14.85 -10.31
CA PRO A 108 -0.60 15.89 -9.36
C PRO A 108 0.86 15.76 -8.94
N ARG A 109 1.49 16.88 -8.57
CA ARG A 109 2.84 16.87 -8.01
C ARG A 109 2.80 16.37 -6.57
N LEU A 110 3.45 15.25 -6.30
CA LEU A 110 3.55 14.69 -4.97
C LEU A 110 4.60 15.42 -4.11
N PRO A 111 4.49 15.36 -2.77
CA PRO A 111 5.55 15.84 -1.88
C PRO A 111 6.85 15.09 -2.16
N SER A 112 7.91 15.81 -2.53
CA SER A 112 9.24 15.22 -2.63
C SER A 112 9.68 14.74 -1.25
N SER A 113 10.22 13.52 -1.18
CA SER A 113 10.85 12.96 0.02
C SER A 113 12.08 13.75 0.51
N ASP A 114 12.54 14.76 -0.23
CA ASP A 114 13.68 15.63 0.11
C ASP A 114 13.31 16.98 0.75
N GLY A 115 12.03 17.26 0.97
CA GLY A 115 11.58 18.51 1.61
C GLY A 115 11.87 19.80 0.82
N SER A 116 12.28 19.71 -0.46
CA SER A 116 12.62 20.90 -1.25
C SER A 116 11.49 21.28 -2.20
N ALA A 117 10.73 22.31 -1.81
CA ALA A 117 9.75 22.99 -2.65
C ALA A 117 10.49 23.82 -3.72
N MET A 118 10.92 23.17 -4.80
CA MET A 118 11.42 23.86 -5.99
C MET A 118 10.25 24.23 -6.89
N ASN A 119 9.91 25.52 -6.93
CA ASN A 119 9.05 26.13 -7.95
C ASN A 119 9.70 25.91 -9.32
N GLY A 120 9.06 25.15 -10.20
CA GLY A 120 9.59 24.94 -11.54
C GLY A 120 8.68 24.07 -12.40
N THR A 121 8.06 24.68 -13.40
CA THR A 121 7.57 24.00 -14.59
C THR A 121 8.68 23.12 -15.15
N MET A 122 8.55 21.80 -15.04
CA MET A 122 9.50 20.87 -15.66
C MET A 122 9.04 20.55 -17.08
N SER A 123 9.57 21.36 -17.99
CA SER A 123 9.68 21.01 -19.41
C SER A 123 10.64 19.83 -19.59
N SER A 124 10.41 19.15 -20.71
CA SER A 124 11.07 18.01 -21.35
C SER A 124 12.57 17.75 -21.12
N GLU A 125 12.93 16.48 -21.39
CA GLU A 125 14.25 15.86 -21.70
C GLU A 125 14.82 14.97 -20.58
N SER A 126 15.44 13.81 -20.80
CA SER A 126 15.49 12.80 -21.88
C SER A 126 16.15 11.53 -21.29
N ASP A 127 16.13 10.43 -22.04
CA ASP A 127 17.02 9.27 -21.96
C ASP A 127 16.91 8.27 -20.80
N GLY A 128 16.18 7.18 -21.10
CA GLY A 128 16.85 5.90 -21.36
C GLY A 128 17.48 5.16 -20.17
N HIS A 129 16.63 4.54 -19.35
CA HIS A 129 16.87 3.15 -18.96
C HIS A 129 15.51 2.44 -18.91
N ASP A 130 15.26 1.57 -19.87
CA ASP A 130 14.17 0.61 -19.81
C ASP A 130 14.55 -0.41 -18.73
N VAL A 131 14.24 -0.08 -17.48
CA VAL A 131 14.06 -1.14 -16.48
C VAL A 131 12.72 -1.71 -16.85
N SER A 132 12.72 -2.83 -17.55
CA SER A 132 11.56 -3.70 -17.61
C SER A 132 11.17 -3.98 -16.17
N VAL A 133 10.22 -3.19 -15.65
CA VAL A 133 9.64 -3.43 -14.33
C VAL A 133 8.79 -4.67 -14.52
N SER A 134 9.42 -5.83 -14.46
CA SER A 134 8.74 -7.10 -14.43
C SER A 134 7.82 -7.04 -13.23
N VAL A 135 6.52 -7.04 -13.50
CA VAL A 135 5.43 -7.01 -12.51
C VAL A 135 5.60 -8.14 -11.46
N GLU A 136 6.41 -9.13 -11.77
CA GLU A 136 6.92 -10.22 -10.92
C GLU A 136 7.71 -9.78 -9.67
N MET A 137 8.21 -8.54 -9.56
CA MET A 137 8.87 -8.05 -8.33
C MET A 137 7.91 -7.45 -7.29
N PHE A 138 6.63 -7.34 -7.64
CA PHE A 138 5.59 -7.04 -6.68
C PHE A 138 4.97 -8.37 -6.29
N ASP A 139 5.41 -8.97 -5.18
CA ASP A 139 4.56 -9.95 -4.51
C ASP A 139 3.20 -9.27 -4.35
N HIS A 140 2.19 -9.82 -5.02
CA HIS A 140 0.85 -9.25 -5.12
C HIS A 140 0.30 -8.92 -3.73
N ASP A 141 0.65 -9.75 -2.74
CA ASP A 141 0.27 -9.59 -1.34
C ASP A 141 1.10 -8.54 -0.60
N TYR A 142 2.36 -8.33 -0.97
CA TYR A 142 3.23 -7.35 -0.32
C TYR A 142 2.85 -5.92 -0.71
N PHE A 143 2.55 -5.67 -1.98
CA PHE A 143 2.24 -4.32 -2.45
C PHE A 143 0.79 -3.91 -2.18
N SER A 144 -0.14 -4.88 -2.27
CA SER A 144 -1.56 -4.65 -1.96
C SER A 144 -1.81 -4.37 -0.47
N THR A 145 -0.99 -4.94 0.43
CA THR A 145 -1.18 -4.82 1.88
C THR A 145 -0.28 -3.77 2.54
N ARG A 146 0.81 -3.32 1.90
CA ARG A 146 1.83 -2.47 2.57
C ARG A 146 2.03 -1.08 1.96
N ILE A 147 1.40 -0.77 0.84
CA ILE A 147 1.35 0.62 0.39
C ILE A 147 0.04 1.22 0.88
N ALA A 148 0.15 1.89 2.01
CA ALA A 148 -0.77 2.91 2.47
C ALA A 148 -2.14 2.46 3.02
N ARG A 149 -2.20 1.27 3.62
CA ARG A 149 -3.22 0.84 4.59
C ARG A 149 -2.74 0.95 6.02
#